data_AF-A9EQB6-F1
#
_entry.id   AF-A9EQB6-F1
#
_cell.length_a   1.000
_cell.length_b   1.000
_cell.length_c   1.000
_cell.angle_alpha   90.00
_cell.angle_beta   90.00
_cell.angle_gamma   90.00
#
_symmetry.space_group_name_H-M   'P 1'
#
loop_
_entity.id
_entity.type
_entity.pdbx_description
1 polymer ?
#
loop_
_entity_poly.entity_id
_entity_poly.type
_entity_poly.pdbx_seq_one_letter_code
_entity_poly.pdbx_strand_id
1 'polypeptide(L)'
;MVIRHVHVELVCMHGDPFAGAYHGPSGHSGGLPAARSPVWNASLDAPMAHPTEDILAAALSLPEGERLRLASELLASVEEPHDDSWNAAWIGELERREQAVRDGRSAGDAWAEVRARVLARLGAP
;
A
#
# COMPACT_ATOMS: atom_id res chain seq x y z
N MET A 1 7.87 -11.36 -37.53
CA MET A 1 7.65 -11.90 -36.17
C MET A 1 7.82 -10.72 -35.22
N VAL A 2 6.70 -10.18 -34.73
CA VAL A 2 6.63 -8.87 -34.04
C VAL A 2 6.90 -9.08 -32.56
N ILE A 3 8.06 -8.62 -32.08
CA ILE A 3 8.37 -8.56 -30.66
C ILE A 3 7.56 -7.40 -30.07
N ARG A 4 6.50 -7.72 -29.33
CA ARG A 4 5.74 -6.75 -28.56
C ARG A 4 6.67 -6.10 -27.54
N HIS A 5 6.94 -4.81 -27.74
CA HIS A 5 7.58 -3.93 -26.77
C HIS A 5 6.74 -3.94 -25.49
N VAL A 6 7.33 -4.38 -24.37
CA VAL A 6 6.78 -4.10 -23.04
C VAL A 6 7.17 -2.66 -22.72
N HIS A 7 6.27 -1.74 -23.00
CA HIS A 7 6.35 -0.37 -22.52
C HIS A 7 6.01 -0.41 -21.04
N VAL A 8 7.02 -0.43 -20.16
CA VAL A 8 6.83 -0.07 -18.76
C VAL A 8 6.78 1.44 -18.74
N GLU A 9 5.57 1.98 -18.87
CA GLU A 9 5.33 3.39 -18.64
C GLU A 9 5.51 3.64 -17.14
N LEU A 10 6.74 3.98 -16.77
CA LEU A 10 7.05 4.62 -15.52
C LEU A 10 6.33 5.97 -15.56
N VAL A 11 5.11 6.03 -15.00
CA VAL A 11 4.41 7.28 -14.78
C VAL A 11 5.19 8.05 -13.72
N CYS A 12 6.21 8.76 -14.18
CA CYS A 12 6.75 9.93 -13.51
C CYS A 12 5.63 10.98 -13.57
N MET A 13 4.84 11.08 -12.50
CA MET A 13 3.97 12.22 -12.23
C MET A 13 4.84 13.49 -12.14
N HIS A 14 5.12 14.10 -13.29
CA HIS A 14 5.50 15.51 -13.38
C HIS A 14 4.23 16.34 -13.22
N GLY A 15 4.09 17.00 -12.07
CA GLY A 15 3.11 18.06 -11.86
C GLY A 15 2.46 17.99 -10.47
N ASP A 16 2.90 18.87 -9.56
CA ASP A 16 2.21 19.16 -8.31
C ASP A 16 0.78 19.68 -8.60
N PRO A 17 -0.29 19.00 -8.16
CA PRO A 17 -1.64 19.53 -8.28
C PRO A 17 -2.07 20.36 -7.06
N PHE A 18 -1.19 20.60 -6.08
CA PHE A 18 -1.55 21.24 -4.79
C PHE A 18 -1.07 22.68 -4.61
N ALA A 19 -0.67 23.38 -5.68
CA ALA A 19 -0.43 24.82 -5.64
C ALA A 19 -1.70 25.60 -6.05
N GLY A 20 -2.69 25.64 -5.16
CA GLY A 20 -3.94 26.39 -5.35
C GLY A 20 -4.36 27.11 -4.08
N ALA A 21 -4.32 28.45 -4.14
CA ALA A 21 -4.56 29.38 -3.04
C ALA A 21 -5.82 29.11 -2.19
N TYR A 22 -5.62 29.03 -0.87
CA TYR A 22 -6.70 29.13 0.12
C TYR A 22 -7.22 30.58 0.12
N HIS A 23 -8.44 30.80 -0.36
CA HIS A 23 -9.25 31.98 -0.03
C HIS A 23 -10.42 31.48 0.81
N GLY A 24 -10.37 31.72 2.12
CA GLY A 24 -11.44 31.32 3.04
C GLY A 24 -12.67 32.22 2.88
N PRO A 25 -13.90 31.69 2.95
CA PRO A 25 -15.07 32.52 3.06
C PRO A 25 -15.37 32.85 4.53
N SER A 26 -15.56 34.15 4.74
CA SER A 26 -16.10 34.82 5.90
C SER A 26 -17.36 34.14 6.46
N GLY A 27 -17.50 34.14 7.77
CA GLY A 27 -18.57 33.44 8.47
C GLY A 27 -19.98 33.92 8.16
N HIS A 28 -20.92 32.98 8.22
CA HIS A 28 -22.32 33.22 8.54
C HIS A 28 -22.83 32.12 9.46
N SER A 29 -23.28 32.51 10.64
CA SER A 29 -24.02 31.67 11.59
C SER A 29 -25.36 31.24 10.97
N GLY A 30 -25.60 29.94 10.89
CA GLY A 30 -26.88 29.36 10.49
C GLY A 30 -26.96 27.92 10.99
N GLY A 31 -27.95 27.61 11.82
CA GLY A 31 -28.10 26.33 12.50
C GLY A 31 -28.22 25.14 11.54
N LEU A 32 -27.54 24.04 11.89
CA LEU A 32 -27.60 22.78 11.16
C LEU A 32 -28.86 21.99 11.57
N PRO A 33 -29.70 21.50 10.63
CA PRO A 33 -30.66 20.46 10.95
C PRO A 33 -29.92 19.13 11.20
N ALA A 34 -30.44 18.34 12.14
CA ALA A 34 -29.86 17.07 12.57
C ALA A 34 -29.65 16.10 11.40
N ALA A 35 -28.41 16.03 10.92
CA ALA A 35 -27.97 14.98 10.01
C ALA A 35 -27.91 13.67 10.80
N ARG A 36 -28.66 12.66 10.32
CA ARG A 36 -28.64 11.29 10.82
C ARG A 36 -27.20 10.79 10.77
N SER A 37 -26.58 10.63 11.94
CA SER A 37 -25.23 10.08 12.04
C SER A 37 -25.18 8.69 11.41
N PRO A 38 -24.16 8.38 10.59
CA PRO A 38 -23.87 7.00 10.26
C PRO A 38 -23.57 6.24 11.56
N VAL A 39 -23.90 4.95 11.58
CA VAL A 39 -24.03 4.06 12.76
C VAL A 39 -22.74 3.86 13.59
N TRP A 40 -21.70 4.65 13.36
CA TRP A 40 -20.39 4.54 14.03
C TRP A 40 -20.35 4.97 15.50
N ASN A 41 -21.49 5.26 16.13
CA ASN A 41 -21.52 5.79 17.51
C ASN A 41 -22.17 4.85 18.55
N ALA A 42 -22.28 3.55 18.27
CA ALA A 42 -22.90 2.60 19.21
C ALA A 42 -21.92 1.90 20.18
N SER A 43 -20.61 2.15 20.14
CA SER A 43 -19.67 1.54 21.11
C SER A 43 -18.36 2.31 21.21
N LEU A 44 -18.33 3.37 22.01
CA LEU A 44 -17.07 3.95 22.51
C LEU A 44 -16.86 3.74 24.02
N ASP A 45 -17.74 2.99 24.70
CA ASP A 45 -17.63 2.70 26.14
C ASP A 45 -17.46 1.20 26.50
N ALA A 46 -17.32 0.32 25.51
CA ALA A 46 -16.87 -1.05 25.76
C ALA A 46 -15.36 -1.12 25.52
N PRO A 47 -14.54 -1.65 26.45
CA PRO A 47 -13.15 -1.94 26.13
C PRO A 47 -13.15 -2.87 24.91
N MET A 48 -12.43 -2.49 23.85
CA MET A 48 -12.23 -3.30 22.65
C MET A 48 -11.84 -4.71 23.10
N ALA A 49 -12.74 -5.67 22.94
CA ALA A 49 -12.55 -7.02 23.47
C ALA A 49 -11.34 -7.67 22.78
N HIS A 50 -11.11 -7.30 21.51
CA HIS A 50 -9.96 -7.73 20.71
C HIS A 50 -9.45 -6.53 19.88
N PRO A 51 -8.64 -5.63 20.46
CA PRO A 51 -8.30 -4.34 19.85
C PRO A 51 -7.80 -4.42 18.41
N THR A 52 -6.93 -5.39 18.10
CA THR A 52 -6.39 -5.58 16.74
C THR A 52 -7.45 -6.04 15.75
N GLU A 53 -8.33 -6.95 16.15
CA GLU A 53 -9.39 -7.51 15.30
C GLU A 53 -10.48 -6.46 15.05
N ASP A 54 -10.82 -5.69 16.08
CA ASP A 54 -11.79 -4.60 16.00
C ASP A 54 -11.28 -3.46 15.08
N ILE A 55 -9.99 -3.09 15.19
CA ILE A 55 -9.35 -2.11 14.30
C ILE A 55 -9.30 -2.63 12.86
N LEU A 56 -8.95 -3.90 12.66
CA LEU A 56 -8.91 -4.49 11.32
C LEU A 56 -10.31 -4.52 10.68
N ALA A 57 -11.33 -4.93 11.44
CA ALA A 57 -12.71 -4.93 10.97
C ALA A 57 -13.18 -3.52 10.57
N ALA A 58 -12.86 -2.51 11.39
CA ALA A 58 -13.14 -1.11 11.07
C ALA A 58 -12.39 -0.65 9.82
N ALA A 59 -11.09 -0.94 9.70
CA ALA A 59 -10.29 -0.59 8.54
C ALA A 59 -10.81 -1.22 7.25
N LEU A 60 -11.22 -2.50 7.28
CA LEU A 60 -11.76 -3.19 6.11
C LEU A 60 -13.12 -2.64 5.64
N SER A 61 -13.85 -1.94 6.50
CA SER A 61 -15.12 -1.29 6.15
C SER A 61 -14.95 0.04 5.38
N LEU A 62 -13.74 0.61 5.38
CA LEU A 62 -13.45 1.87 4.70
C LEU A 62 -13.44 1.70 3.17
N PRO A 63 -13.68 2.79 2.40
CA PRO A 63 -13.39 2.83 0.97
C PRO A 63 -11.93 2.48 0.65
N GLU A 64 -11.67 1.95 -0.54
CA GLU A 64 -10.33 1.47 -0.94
C GLU A 64 -9.23 2.51 -0.75
N GLY A 65 -9.46 3.76 -1.17
CA GLY A 65 -8.48 4.83 -1.02
C GLY A 65 -8.17 5.18 0.44
N GLU A 66 -9.17 5.12 1.32
CA GLU A 66 -8.98 5.37 2.76
C GLU A 66 -8.24 4.21 3.43
N ARG A 67 -8.50 2.96 3.01
CA ARG A 67 -7.71 1.81 3.46
C ARG A 67 -6.25 1.93 3.07
N LEU A 68 -5.97 2.29 1.82
CA LEU A 68 -4.61 2.49 1.33
C LEU A 68 -3.89 3.57 2.13
N ARG A 69 -4.56 4.70 2.37
CA ARG A 69 -3.99 5.78 3.19
C ARG A 69 -3.66 5.32 4.60
N LEU A 70 -4.60 4.66 5.29
CA LEU A 70 -4.39 4.15 6.64
C LEU A 70 -3.24 3.13 6.70
N ALA A 71 -3.18 2.21 5.74
CA ALA A 71 -2.11 1.23 5.65
C ALA A 71 -0.73 1.90 5.48
N SER A 72 -0.63 2.94 4.65
CA SER A 72 0.61 3.71 4.47
C SER A 72 1.03 4.44 5.75
N GLU A 73 0.10 5.09 6.44
CA GLU A 73 0.38 5.79 7.70
C GLU A 73 0.84 4.82 8.79
N LEU A 74 0.20 3.64 8.89
CA LEU A 74 0.61 2.58 9.82
C LEU A 74 1.99 2.01 9.47
N LEU A 75 2.28 1.77 8.19
CA LEU A 75 3.59 1.28 7.76
C LEU A 75 4.70 2.29 8.10
N ALA A 76 4.48 3.56 7.81
CA ALA A 76 5.42 4.63 8.14
C ALA A 76 5.66 4.76 9.66
N SER A 77 4.67 4.39 10.49
CA SER A 77 4.80 4.46 11.95
C SER A 77 5.76 3.40 12.54
N VAL A 78 5.99 2.30 11.82
CA VAL A 78 6.87 1.21 12.25
C VAL A 78 8.19 1.19 11.48
N GLU A 79 8.34 2.06 10.49
CA GLU A 79 9.58 2.24 9.75
C GLU A 79 10.58 3.03 10.60
N GLU A 80 11.40 2.32 11.39
CA GLU A 80 12.54 2.91 12.07
C GLU A 80 13.56 3.43 11.03
N PRO A 81 14.43 4.41 11.37
CA PRO A 81 15.56 4.80 10.52
C PRO A 81 16.44 3.57 10.26
N HIS A 82 16.22 2.93 9.12
CA HIS A 82 16.90 1.69 8.80
C HIS A 82 18.33 1.99 8.36
N ASP A 83 19.24 1.07 8.66
CA ASP A 83 20.52 1.03 7.97
C ASP A 83 20.27 0.72 6.50
N ASP A 84 20.45 1.71 5.62
CA ASP A 84 20.26 1.59 4.17
C ASP A 84 21.09 0.46 3.50
N SER A 85 21.99 -0.20 4.24
CA SER A 85 22.76 -1.35 3.78
C SER A 85 21.89 -2.48 3.19
N TRP A 86 20.70 -2.74 3.74
CA TRP A 86 19.79 -3.76 3.18
C TRP A 86 19.25 -3.34 1.82
N ASN A 87 18.94 -2.06 1.63
CA ASN A 87 18.40 -1.52 0.38
C ASN A 87 19.48 -1.60 -0.72
N ALA A 88 20.71 -1.22 -0.39
CA ALA A 88 21.86 -1.37 -1.29
C ALA A 88 22.12 -2.84 -1.65
N ALA A 89 22.05 -3.76 -0.68
CA ALA A 89 22.20 -5.19 -0.93
C ALA A 89 21.09 -5.75 -1.81
N TRP A 90 19.85 -5.26 -1.64
CA TRP A 90 18.71 -5.66 -2.45
C TRP A 90 18.80 -5.16 -3.88
N ILE A 91 19.16 -3.88 -4.08
CA ILE A 91 19.42 -3.32 -5.42
C ILE A 91 20.52 -4.11 -6.13
N GLY A 92 21.64 -4.39 -5.46
CA GLY A 92 22.73 -5.19 -6.05
C GLY A 92 22.29 -6.61 -6.43
N GLU A 93 21.36 -7.22 -5.69
CA GLU A 93 20.76 -8.50 -6.08
C GLU A 93 19.85 -8.35 -7.31
N LEU A 94 19.00 -7.33 -7.37
CA LEU A 94 18.15 -7.10 -8.53
C LEU A 94 18.98 -6.90 -9.82
N GLU A 95 20.02 -6.06 -9.76
CA GLU A 95 20.94 -5.83 -10.88
C GLU A 95 21.63 -7.13 -11.33
N ARG A 96 22.13 -7.93 -10.37
CA ARG A 96 22.75 -9.23 -10.66
C ARG A 96 21.78 -10.19 -11.34
N ARG A 97 20.53 -10.30 -10.86
CA ARG A 97 19.51 -11.17 -11.46
C ARG A 97 19.10 -10.69 -12.85
N GLU A 98 18.93 -9.39 -13.02
CA GLU A 98 18.65 -8.80 -14.31
C GLU A 98 19.76 -9.11 -15.31
N GLN A 99 21.02 -8.93 -14.93
CA GLN A 99 22.16 -9.23 -15.79
C GLN A 99 22.26 -10.72 -16.13
N ALA A 100 21.94 -11.61 -15.19
CA ALA A 100 21.88 -13.05 -15.47
C ALA A 100 20.81 -13.38 -16.54
N VAL A 101 19.67 -12.70 -16.54
CA VAL A 101 18.64 -12.86 -17.58
C VAL A 101 19.13 -12.29 -18.91
N ARG A 102 19.67 -11.06 -18.92
CA ARG A 102 20.19 -10.42 -20.15
C ARG A 102 21.27 -11.25 -20.82
N ASP A 103 22.17 -11.86 -20.04
CA ASP A 103 23.26 -12.68 -20.55
C ASP A 103 22.84 -14.13 -20.86
N GLY A 104 21.55 -14.46 -20.73
CA GLY A 104 21.02 -15.81 -20.96
C GLY A 104 21.46 -16.85 -19.93
N ARG A 105 22.05 -16.44 -18.81
CA ARG A 105 22.46 -17.31 -17.69
C ARG A 105 21.29 -17.70 -16.79
N SER A 106 20.14 -17.05 -16.92
CA SER A 106 18.91 -17.38 -16.19
C SER A 106 17.69 -17.15 -17.09
N ALA A 107 16.84 -18.15 -17.24
CA ALA A 107 15.54 -18.01 -17.90
C ALA A 107 14.42 -17.62 -16.92
N GLY A 108 14.68 -17.70 -15.61
CA GLY A 108 13.64 -17.71 -14.59
C GLY A 108 12.80 -19.01 -14.64
N ASP A 109 11.98 -19.19 -13.61
CA ASP A 109 10.98 -20.25 -13.54
C ASP A 109 9.59 -19.63 -13.63
N ALA A 110 8.59 -20.39 -14.10
CA ALA A 110 7.21 -19.94 -14.06
C ALA A 110 6.77 -19.70 -12.61
N TRP A 111 6.16 -18.54 -12.33
CA TRP A 111 5.76 -18.16 -10.98
C TRP A 111 4.87 -19.20 -10.29
N ALA A 112 3.94 -19.82 -11.02
CA ALA A 112 3.07 -20.86 -10.49
C ALA A 112 3.86 -22.05 -9.92
N GLU A 113 4.93 -22.46 -10.60
CA GLU A 113 5.79 -23.57 -10.18
C GLU A 113 6.65 -23.19 -8.96
N VAL A 114 7.24 -21.99 -8.98
CA VAL A 114 8.01 -21.46 -7.84
C VAL A 114 7.12 -21.38 -6.61
N ARG A 115 5.94 -20.78 -6.74
CA ARG A 115 4.96 -20.63 -5.66
C ARG A 115 4.53 -21.99 -5.10
N ALA A 116 4.23 -22.96 -5.96
CA ALA A 116 3.87 -24.31 -5.53
C ALA A 116 4.98 -24.98 -4.71
N ARG A 117 6.25 -24.88 -5.16
CA ARG A 117 7.40 -25.41 -4.42
C ARG A 117 7.59 -24.73 -3.06
N VAL A 118 7.41 -23.42 -2.98
CA VAL A 118 7.55 -22.66 -1.73
C VAL A 118 6.46 -23.07 -0.74
N LEU A 119 5.19 -23.13 -1.15
CA LEU A 119 4.08 -23.52 -0.28
C LEU A 119 4.24 -24.95 0.25
N ALA A 120 4.62 -25.89 -0.64
CA ALA A 120 4.92 -27.27 -0.25
C ALA A 120 6.02 -27.36 0.82
N ARG A 121 7.04 -26.48 0.75
CA ARG A 121 8.13 -26.42 1.73
C ARG A 121 7.72 -25.76 3.05
N LEU A 122 6.80 -24.79 3.01
CA LEU A 122 6.27 -24.11 4.20
C LEU A 122 5.19 -24.92 4.92
N GLY A 123 4.75 -26.06 4.35
CA GLY A 123 3.65 -26.85 4.91
C GLY A 123 2.30 -26.13 4.84
N ALA A 124 2.20 -25.06 4.05
CA ALA A 124 0.95 -24.39 3.76
C ALA A 124 0.21 -25.20 2.67
N PRO A 125 -1.03 -25.66 2.91
CA PRO A 125 -1.83 -26.32 1.89
C PRO A 125 -2.14 -25.41 0.70
#